data_AF-A0A7L5T0X9-F1
#
_entry.id   AF-A0A7L5T0X9-F1
#
_cell.length_a   1.000
_cell.length_b   1.000
_cell.length_c   1.000
_cell.angle_alpha   90.00
_cell.angle_beta   90.00
_cell.angle_gamma   90.00
#
_symmetry.space_group_name_H-M   'P 1'
#
loop_
_entity.id
_entity.type
_entity.pdbx_description
1 polymer ?
#
loop_
_entity_poly.entity_id
_entity_poly.type
_entity_poly.pdbx_seq_one_letter_code
_entity_poly.pdbx_strand_id
1 'polypeptide(L)'
;MDDLSLAALGFGDVPAEAPLTYPGRPVTTPTLLTGGELHPLDLTLLERYRQRHPVIAVGSNASPAQLHYKLSRPGNPATVPMVPVLVHGIAVGCSAHIGRYGYVASAPYGDPAARTPLVVSWLDDAQLDAVDRTEVPNYQRVRLPGAEFPMVLPSGERLDAAYLYVSTHGVLTAPGDGGRPLPGGGDQSALLARLLASSARLRDLLGPDPAAWIGRAGADAAVRTTGTRLFHDEGWARPRGHDPLSTLLSREP
;
A
#
# COMPACT_ATOMS: atom_id res chain seq x y z
N MET A 1 -23.15 -20.93 -13.43
CA MET A 1 -22.30 -20.75 -12.24
C MET A 1 -21.49 -19.53 -12.55
N ASP A 2 -21.56 -18.51 -11.71
CA ASP A 2 -20.88 -17.24 -11.98
C ASP A 2 -19.37 -17.47 -11.93
N ASP A 3 -18.62 -16.85 -12.86
CA ASP A 3 -17.16 -16.91 -12.86
C ASP A 3 -16.63 -15.96 -11.78
N LEU A 4 -16.12 -16.54 -10.70
CA LEU A 4 -15.62 -15.82 -9.52
C LEU A 4 -14.13 -15.49 -9.62
N SER A 5 -13.49 -15.75 -10.77
CA SER A 5 -12.07 -15.46 -10.95
C SER A 5 -11.78 -13.96 -10.86
N LEU A 6 -10.58 -13.62 -10.37
CA LEU A 6 -10.11 -12.23 -10.30
C LEU A 6 -10.24 -11.51 -11.65
N ALA A 7 -9.90 -12.19 -12.75
CA ALA A 7 -9.97 -11.62 -14.09
C ALA A 7 -11.42 -11.29 -14.49
N ALA A 8 -12.35 -12.26 -14.32
CA ALA A 8 -13.76 -12.06 -14.68
C ALA A 8 -14.42 -10.94 -13.88
N LEU A 9 -14.01 -10.74 -12.62
CA LEU A 9 -14.54 -9.71 -11.73
C LEU A 9 -13.86 -8.33 -11.89
N GLY A 10 -12.89 -8.21 -12.81
CA GLY A 10 -12.15 -6.96 -13.05
C GLY A 10 -11.19 -6.60 -11.91
N PHE A 11 -10.60 -7.61 -11.29
CA PHE A 11 -9.54 -7.52 -10.28
C PHE A 11 -8.23 -8.17 -10.74
N GLY A 12 -8.08 -8.48 -12.04
CA GLY A 12 -6.94 -9.23 -12.58
C GLY A 12 -5.62 -8.47 -12.66
N ASP A 13 -5.62 -7.14 -12.49
CA ASP A 13 -4.41 -6.33 -12.60
C ASP A 13 -3.46 -6.55 -11.41
N VAL A 14 -2.25 -7.01 -11.71
CA VAL A 14 -1.15 -7.19 -10.75
C VAL A 14 -0.17 -6.01 -10.91
N PRO A 15 -0.13 -5.04 -9.99
CA PRO A 15 0.82 -3.91 -10.04
C PRO A 15 2.30 -4.31 -10.16
N ALA A 16 2.68 -5.48 -9.64
CA ALA A 16 4.04 -6.02 -9.82
C ALA A 16 4.37 -6.38 -11.29
N GLU A 17 3.36 -6.68 -12.11
CA GLU A 17 3.50 -7.05 -13.52
C GLU A 17 3.13 -5.88 -14.45
N ALA A 18 2.19 -5.03 -14.03
CA ALA A 18 1.78 -3.82 -14.73
C ALA A 18 1.89 -2.58 -13.80
N PRO A 19 3.09 -2.01 -13.62
CA PRO A 19 3.35 -0.98 -12.60
C PRO A 19 2.48 0.28 -12.66
N LEU A 20 1.98 0.64 -13.84
CA LEU A 20 1.08 1.78 -14.02
C LEU A 20 -0.33 1.54 -13.48
N THR A 21 -0.70 0.29 -13.16
CA THR A 21 -1.99 -0.01 -12.52
C THR A 21 -1.93 0.16 -11.00
N TYR A 22 -0.75 0.45 -10.42
CA TYR A 22 -0.60 0.67 -8.98
C TYR A 22 -1.60 1.73 -8.45
N PRO A 23 -2.25 1.50 -7.28
CA PRO A 23 -2.08 0.36 -6.37
C PRO A 23 -2.87 -0.90 -6.77
N GLY A 24 -3.59 -0.88 -7.89
CA GLY A 24 -4.56 -1.90 -8.27
C GLY A 24 -5.92 -1.66 -7.61
N ARG A 25 -6.94 -2.40 -8.06
CA ARG A 25 -8.32 -2.23 -7.59
C ARG A 25 -8.52 -2.87 -6.20
N PRO A 26 -8.91 -2.10 -5.16
CA PRO A 26 -9.21 -2.66 -3.85
C PRO A 26 -10.61 -3.30 -3.81
N VAL A 27 -10.83 -4.23 -2.88
CA VAL A 27 -12.19 -4.68 -2.55
C VAL A 27 -12.96 -3.54 -1.87
N THR A 28 -14.26 -3.43 -2.19
CA THR A 28 -15.17 -2.43 -1.61
C THR A 28 -16.25 -3.04 -0.73
N THR A 29 -16.28 -4.37 -0.64
CA THR A 29 -17.16 -5.15 0.22
C THR A 29 -16.37 -6.26 0.90
N PRO A 30 -16.84 -6.78 2.05
CA PRO A 30 -16.23 -7.95 2.68
C PRO A 30 -16.12 -9.12 1.70
N THR A 31 -14.90 -9.59 1.49
CA THR A 31 -14.57 -10.57 0.46
C THR A 31 -13.58 -11.59 1.00
N LEU A 32 -13.71 -12.85 0.58
CA LEU A 32 -12.75 -13.91 0.80
C LEU A 32 -12.00 -14.16 -0.51
N LEU A 33 -10.71 -13.83 -0.53
CA LEU A 33 -9.80 -14.26 -1.59
C LEU A 33 -9.45 -15.72 -1.34
N THR A 34 -9.72 -16.61 -2.30
CA THR A 34 -9.32 -18.02 -2.24
C THR A 34 -8.87 -18.51 -3.60
N GLY A 35 -7.62 -18.98 -3.71
CA GLY A 35 -7.16 -19.65 -4.93
C GLY A 35 -7.23 -18.83 -6.22
N GLY A 36 -7.26 -17.50 -6.15
CA GLY A 36 -7.43 -16.63 -7.33
C GLY A 36 -8.88 -16.28 -7.66
N GLU A 37 -9.81 -16.59 -6.76
CA GLU A 37 -11.23 -16.24 -6.83
C GLU A 37 -11.64 -15.31 -5.68
N LEU A 38 -12.70 -14.53 -5.89
CA LEU A 38 -13.29 -13.68 -4.87
C LEU A 38 -14.71 -14.15 -4.54
N HIS A 39 -14.90 -14.49 -3.27
CA HIS A 39 -16.19 -14.94 -2.75
C HIS A 39 -16.72 -13.89 -1.76
N PRO A 40 -18.03 -13.59 -1.75
CA PRO A 40 -18.60 -12.75 -0.69
C PRO A 40 -18.29 -13.32 0.69
N LEU A 41 -17.87 -12.46 1.62
CA LEU A 41 -17.61 -12.86 3.00
C LEU A 41 -18.75 -12.41 3.91
N ASP A 42 -19.44 -13.37 4.51
CA ASP A 42 -20.29 -13.10 5.67
C ASP A 42 -19.39 -12.74 6.86
N LEU A 43 -19.56 -11.54 7.43
CA LEU A 43 -18.75 -11.04 8.53
C LEU A 43 -18.89 -11.87 9.81
N THR A 44 -19.98 -12.64 9.98
CA THR A 44 -20.10 -13.59 11.11
C THR A 44 -19.06 -14.71 11.04
N LEU A 45 -18.55 -15.00 9.83
CA LEU A 45 -17.48 -15.99 9.62
C LEU A 45 -16.09 -15.42 9.88
N LEU A 46 -15.95 -14.10 10.07
CA LEU A 46 -14.67 -13.47 10.37
C LEU A 46 -14.09 -13.97 11.70
N GLU A 47 -14.95 -14.40 12.64
CA GLU A 47 -14.59 -15.09 13.88
C GLU A 47 -13.58 -16.23 13.66
N ARG A 48 -13.73 -16.98 12.55
CA ARG A 48 -12.87 -18.12 12.20
C ARG A 48 -11.43 -17.71 11.89
N TYR A 49 -11.18 -16.41 11.71
CA TYR A 49 -9.91 -15.84 11.34
C TYR A 49 -9.36 -14.91 12.42
N ARG A 50 -9.98 -14.81 13.61
CA ARG A 50 -9.51 -13.90 14.67
C ARG A 50 -8.13 -14.23 15.22
N GLN A 51 -7.70 -15.49 15.13
CA GLN A 51 -6.33 -15.91 15.48
C GLN A 51 -5.28 -15.48 14.44
N ARG A 52 -5.71 -14.95 13.29
CA ARG A 52 -4.81 -14.42 12.25
C ARG A 52 -4.48 -12.95 12.52
N HIS A 53 -3.50 -12.46 11.79
CA HIS A 53 -3.00 -11.10 11.92
C HIS A 53 -3.80 -10.14 11.03
N PRO A 54 -4.58 -9.19 11.61
CA PRO A 54 -5.18 -8.13 10.82
C PRO A 54 -4.11 -7.16 10.32
N VAL A 55 -4.10 -6.89 9.02
CA VAL A 55 -3.11 -6.02 8.36
C VAL A 55 -3.83 -4.99 7.50
N ILE A 56 -3.63 -3.71 7.81
CA ILE A 56 -4.16 -2.57 7.06
C ILE A 56 -3.33 -2.37 5.78
N ALA A 57 -4.02 -2.30 4.65
CA ALA A 57 -3.41 -2.02 3.36
C ALA A 57 -3.74 -0.58 2.89
N VAL A 58 -2.71 0.24 2.72
CA VAL A 58 -2.80 1.61 2.15
C VAL A 58 -2.39 1.69 0.69
N GLY A 59 -1.97 0.56 0.11
CA GLY A 59 -1.42 0.45 -1.22
C GLY A 59 -1.78 -0.89 -1.83
N SER A 60 -0.86 -1.47 -2.60
CA SER A 60 -1.17 -2.62 -3.44
C SER A 60 -1.60 -3.88 -2.70
N ASN A 61 -1.36 -4.01 -1.40
CA ASN A 61 -1.89 -5.12 -0.60
C ASN A 61 -3.43 -5.08 -0.46
N ALA A 62 -4.09 -3.97 -0.84
CA ALA A 62 -5.54 -3.88 -0.92
C ALA A 62 -6.08 -4.53 -2.21
N SER A 63 -5.25 -4.69 -3.25
CA SER A 63 -5.60 -5.37 -4.49
C SER A 63 -5.53 -6.89 -4.31
N PRO A 64 -6.64 -7.62 -4.53
CA PRO A 64 -6.64 -9.07 -4.39
C PRO A 64 -5.70 -9.78 -5.36
N ALA A 65 -5.55 -9.32 -6.61
CA ALA A 65 -4.60 -9.90 -7.54
C ALA A 65 -3.15 -9.69 -7.09
N GLN A 66 -2.82 -8.51 -6.57
CA GLN A 66 -1.48 -8.29 -6.04
C GLN A 66 -1.19 -9.20 -4.84
N LEU A 67 -2.16 -9.34 -3.94
CA LEU A 67 -2.01 -10.15 -2.74
C LEU A 67 -1.92 -11.64 -3.12
N HIS A 68 -2.80 -12.11 -4.00
CA HIS A 68 -2.73 -13.45 -4.57
C HIS A 68 -1.36 -13.72 -5.20
N TYR A 69 -0.86 -12.81 -6.03
CA TYR A 69 0.46 -12.92 -6.67
C TYR A 69 1.61 -13.05 -5.66
N LYS A 70 1.56 -12.32 -4.54
CA LYS A 70 2.57 -12.44 -3.48
C LYS A 70 2.48 -13.80 -2.77
N LEU A 71 1.26 -14.25 -2.51
CA LEU A 71 0.99 -15.39 -1.64
C LEU A 71 0.93 -16.75 -2.37
N SER A 72 0.76 -16.78 -3.69
CA SER A 72 0.75 -18.02 -4.48
C SER A 72 2.13 -18.46 -4.96
N ARG A 73 3.12 -17.55 -4.98
CA ARG A 73 4.53 -17.85 -5.30
C ARG A 73 5.16 -18.99 -4.46
N PRO A 74 4.81 -19.17 -3.17
CA PRO A 74 5.21 -20.35 -2.39
C PRO A 74 4.52 -21.66 -2.80
N GLY A 75 3.66 -21.68 -3.83
CA GLY A 75 2.99 -22.86 -4.36
C GLY A 75 1.67 -23.23 -3.68
N ASN A 76 1.22 -22.46 -2.68
CA ASN A 76 0.01 -22.74 -1.93
C ASN A 76 -1.12 -21.75 -2.27
N PRO A 77 -2.38 -22.21 -2.41
CA PRO A 77 -3.50 -21.30 -2.59
C PRO A 77 -3.68 -20.42 -1.36
N ALA A 78 -3.75 -19.11 -1.58
CA ALA A 78 -4.00 -18.14 -0.52
C ALA A 78 -5.49 -18.08 -0.19
N THR A 79 -5.85 -18.28 1.08
CA THR A 79 -7.17 -17.95 1.63
C THR A 79 -7.01 -16.74 2.54
N VAL A 80 -7.58 -15.60 2.15
CA VAL A 80 -7.43 -14.33 2.88
C VAL A 80 -8.76 -13.58 2.96
N PRO A 81 -9.32 -13.40 4.16
CA PRO A 81 -10.41 -12.45 4.39
C PRO A 81 -9.91 -11.03 4.16
N MET A 82 -10.64 -10.24 3.38
CA MET A 82 -10.36 -8.85 3.06
C MET A 82 -11.62 -8.01 3.34
N VAL A 83 -11.53 -7.05 4.24
CA VAL A 83 -12.67 -6.24 4.70
C VAL A 83 -12.35 -4.76 4.59
N PRO A 84 -13.20 -3.93 3.94
CA PRO A 84 -13.11 -2.48 4.03
C PRO A 84 -13.43 -2.02 5.46
N VAL A 85 -12.50 -1.30 6.09
CA VAL A 85 -12.55 -0.82 7.47
C VAL A 85 -12.34 0.69 7.46
N LEU A 86 -13.13 1.42 8.23
CA LEU A 86 -12.90 2.85 8.44
C LEU A 86 -11.80 3.03 9.48
N VAL A 87 -10.64 3.53 9.04
CA VAL A 87 -9.48 3.77 9.91
C VAL A 87 -9.37 5.26 10.22
N HIS A 88 -9.31 5.59 11.51
CA HIS A 88 -9.20 6.95 12.00
C HIS A 88 -7.73 7.31 12.23
N GLY A 89 -7.40 8.59 12.05
CA GLY A 89 -6.07 9.09 12.39
C GLY A 89 -4.98 8.80 11.35
N ILE A 90 -5.32 8.09 10.27
CA ILE A 90 -4.40 7.65 9.21
C ILE A 90 -4.91 8.15 7.87
N ALA A 91 -4.06 8.88 7.14
CA ALA A 91 -4.27 9.23 5.75
C ALA A 91 -3.24 8.53 4.85
N VAL A 92 -3.47 8.57 3.54
CA VAL A 92 -2.64 7.86 2.55
C VAL A 92 -1.99 8.86 1.61
N GLY A 93 -0.65 8.88 1.61
CA GLY A 93 0.16 9.67 0.70
C GLY A 93 0.95 8.82 -0.28
N CYS A 94 1.73 9.46 -1.13
CA CYS A 94 2.79 8.82 -1.92
C CYS A 94 4.04 8.67 -1.06
N SER A 95 4.69 7.51 -1.10
CA SER A 95 5.96 7.26 -0.44
C SER A 95 7.09 8.04 -1.12
N ALA A 96 8.02 8.58 -0.36
CA ALA A 96 9.17 9.32 -0.92
C ALA A 96 10.28 8.40 -1.46
N HIS A 97 9.91 7.36 -2.20
CA HIS A 97 10.86 6.48 -2.89
C HIS A 97 10.26 5.89 -4.17
N ILE A 98 11.15 5.39 -5.02
CA ILE A 98 10.78 4.64 -6.22
C ILE A 98 10.80 3.15 -5.87
N GLY A 99 9.63 2.52 -5.93
CA GLY A 99 9.42 1.11 -5.62
C GLY A 99 10.10 0.17 -6.61
N ARG A 100 10.22 -1.11 -6.25
CA ARG A 100 10.96 -2.13 -7.00
C ARG A 100 10.61 -2.19 -8.49
N TYR A 101 9.32 -2.05 -8.82
CA TYR A 101 8.82 -2.13 -10.20
C TYR A 101 8.66 -0.74 -10.86
N GLY A 102 9.26 0.30 -10.28
CA GLY A 102 9.29 1.65 -10.83
C GLY A 102 8.12 2.55 -10.42
N TYR A 103 7.02 2.01 -9.93
CA TYR A 103 5.95 2.83 -9.35
C TYR A 103 6.42 3.57 -8.09
N VAL A 104 5.76 4.68 -7.78
CA VAL A 104 5.85 5.37 -6.48
C VAL A 104 4.73 4.81 -5.60
N ALA A 105 5.11 4.02 -4.60
CA ALA A 105 4.17 3.31 -3.74
C ALA A 105 3.40 4.25 -2.81
N SER A 106 2.33 3.76 -2.19
CA SER A 106 1.57 4.48 -1.17
C SER A 106 2.29 4.40 0.18
N ALA A 107 2.21 5.45 0.99
CA ALA A 107 2.70 5.44 2.36
C ALA A 107 1.64 6.02 3.30
N PRO A 108 1.42 5.40 4.47
CA PRO A 108 0.53 5.99 5.46
C PRO A 108 1.20 7.21 6.09
N TYR A 109 0.39 8.17 6.53
CA TYR A 109 0.83 9.21 7.45
C TYR A 109 -0.25 9.55 8.47
N GLY A 110 0.15 9.97 9.66
CA GLY A 110 -0.75 10.38 10.72
C GLY A 110 -1.45 11.71 10.41
N ASP A 111 -2.77 11.71 10.56
CA ASP A 111 -3.64 12.88 10.46
C ASP A 111 -4.85 12.68 11.38
N PRO A 112 -4.94 13.36 12.54
CA PRO A 112 -6.03 13.17 13.51
C PRO A 112 -7.45 13.39 12.93
N ALA A 113 -7.57 14.22 11.90
CA ALA A 113 -8.84 14.48 11.24
C ALA A 113 -9.22 13.40 10.22
N ALA A 114 -8.26 12.59 9.76
CA ALA A 114 -8.49 11.59 8.73
C ALA A 114 -9.45 10.48 9.19
N ARG A 115 -10.32 10.10 8.26
CA ARG A 115 -11.27 9.00 8.34
C ARG A 115 -11.21 8.28 7.00
N THR A 116 -10.33 7.29 6.90
CA THR A 116 -9.97 6.71 5.61
C THR A 116 -10.49 5.27 5.51
N PRO A 117 -11.34 4.97 4.52
CA PRO A 117 -11.70 3.59 4.19
C PRO A 117 -10.46 2.87 3.66
N LEU A 118 -10.00 1.84 4.36
CA LEU A 118 -8.84 1.01 4.00
C LEU A 118 -9.23 -0.46 4.04
N VAL A 119 -8.53 -1.30 3.29
CA VAL A 119 -8.75 -2.75 3.35
C VAL A 119 -7.91 -3.34 4.47
N VAL A 120 -8.54 -4.10 5.37
CA VAL A 120 -7.85 -4.95 6.34
C VAL A 120 -7.90 -6.40 5.86
N SER A 121 -6.75 -7.05 5.85
CA SER A 121 -6.62 -8.47 5.50
C SER A 121 -6.24 -9.29 6.72
N TRP A 122 -6.78 -10.50 6.88
CA TRP A 122 -6.43 -11.42 7.97
C TRP A 122 -5.47 -12.51 7.48
N LEU A 123 -4.18 -12.33 7.78
CA LEU A 123 -3.10 -13.19 7.30
C LEU A 123 -2.69 -14.21 8.37
N ASP A 124 -2.55 -15.47 7.99
CA ASP A 124 -1.84 -16.42 8.86
C ASP A 124 -0.32 -16.12 8.91
N ASP A 125 0.42 -16.81 9.78
CA ASP A 125 1.85 -16.56 9.99
C ASP A 125 2.67 -16.64 8.70
N ALA A 126 2.43 -17.68 7.89
CA ALA A 126 3.17 -17.89 6.64
C ALA A 126 2.83 -16.82 5.58
N GLN A 127 1.57 -16.40 5.51
CA GLN A 127 1.13 -15.32 4.64
C GLN A 127 1.72 -13.98 5.08
N LEU A 128 1.75 -13.73 6.38
CA LEU A 128 2.32 -12.51 6.95
C LEU A 128 3.82 -12.41 6.66
N ASP A 129 4.58 -13.48 6.87
CA ASP A 129 6.01 -13.57 6.53
C ASP A 129 6.27 -13.39 5.03
N ALA A 130 5.37 -13.89 4.19
CA ALA A 130 5.45 -13.68 2.75
C ALA A 130 5.25 -12.21 2.36
N VAL A 131 4.33 -11.50 3.03
CA VAL A 131 4.16 -10.07 2.81
C VAL A 131 5.38 -9.30 3.32
N ASP A 132 5.85 -9.54 4.55
CA ASP A 132 7.02 -8.87 5.14
C ASP A 132 8.24 -8.87 4.21
N ARG A 133 8.55 -10.02 3.60
CA ARG A 133 9.68 -10.16 2.67
C ARG A 133 9.58 -9.26 1.44
N THR A 134 8.37 -8.81 1.08
CA THR A 134 8.17 -7.88 -0.04
C THR A 134 8.27 -6.42 0.35
N GLU A 135 8.17 -6.11 1.65
CA GLU A 135 8.08 -4.75 2.18
C GLU A 135 9.48 -4.21 2.57
N VAL A 136 10.40 -5.08 3.02
CA VAL A 136 11.78 -4.73 3.37
C VAL A 136 12.61 -4.37 2.13
N PRO A 137 13.47 -3.33 2.17
CA PRO A 137 13.76 -2.45 3.32
C PRO A 137 12.93 -1.16 3.36
N ASN A 138 12.00 -0.97 2.43
CA ASN A 138 11.35 0.33 2.21
C ASN A 138 10.18 0.60 3.17
N TYR A 139 9.67 -0.45 3.82
CA TYR A 139 8.61 -0.37 4.80
C TYR A 139 8.94 -1.20 6.02
N GLN A 140 8.49 -0.72 7.18
CA GLN A 140 8.56 -1.42 8.46
C GLN A 140 7.13 -1.70 8.94
N ARG A 141 6.89 -2.93 9.38
CA ARG A 141 5.63 -3.29 10.02
C ARG A 141 5.58 -2.73 11.44
N VAL A 142 4.47 -2.08 11.78
CA VAL A 142 4.16 -1.61 13.13
C VAL A 142 2.78 -2.07 13.54
N ARG A 143 2.54 -2.18 14.84
CA ARG A 143 1.23 -2.51 15.40
C ARG A 143 0.51 -1.23 15.81
N LEU A 144 -0.63 -0.93 15.18
CA LEU A 144 -1.49 0.20 15.53
C LEU A 144 -2.48 -0.22 16.62
N PRO A 145 -2.50 0.45 17.78
CA PRO A 145 -3.50 0.21 18.81
C PRO A 145 -4.84 0.87 18.43
N GLY A 146 -5.93 0.10 18.46
CA GLY A 146 -7.28 0.55 18.14
C GLY A 146 -7.84 1.60 19.11
N ALA A 147 -7.29 1.67 20.33
CA ALA A 147 -7.60 2.72 21.29
C ALA A 147 -7.14 4.11 20.84
N GLU A 148 -6.00 4.19 20.14
CA GLU A 148 -5.45 5.45 19.61
C GLU A 148 -5.92 5.70 18.16
N PHE A 149 -6.03 4.63 17.37
CA PHE A 149 -6.45 4.65 15.97
C PHE A 149 -7.71 3.79 15.78
N PRO A 150 -8.92 4.33 16.05
CA PRO A 150 -10.15 3.57 15.88
C PRO A 150 -10.25 2.95 14.48
N MET A 151 -10.52 1.64 14.43
CA MET A 151 -10.69 0.83 13.23
C MET A 151 -12.06 0.18 13.29
N VAL A 152 -13.01 0.68 12.50
CA VAL A 152 -14.42 0.28 12.56
C VAL A 152 -14.77 -0.60 11.36
N LEU A 153 -15.18 -1.84 11.62
CA LEU A 153 -15.67 -2.77 10.60
C LEU A 153 -17.04 -2.33 10.07
N PRO A 154 -17.49 -2.85 8.92
CA PRO A 154 -18.85 -2.60 8.43
C PRO A 154 -19.95 -3.08 9.40
N SER A 155 -19.64 -4.04 10.29
CA SER A 155 -20.53 -4.49 11.36
C SER A 155 -20.68 -3.49 12.51
N GLY A 156 -19.85 -2.44 12.56
CA GLY A 156 -19.74 -1.51 13.69
C GLY A 156 -18.77 -1.96 14.78
N GLU A 157 -18.27 -3.19 14.71
CA GLU A 157 -17.25 -3.71 15.61
C GLU A 157 -15.93 -2.92 15.47
N ARG A 158 -15.21 -2.76 16.58
CA ARG A 158 -13.88 -2.14 16.60
C ARG A 158 -12.78 -3.18 16.74
N LEU A 159 -11.72 -3.05 15.95
CA LEU A 159 -10.50 -3.83 16.16
C LEU A 159 -9.67 -3.25 17.30
N ASP A 160 -9.17 -4.14 18.16
CA ASP A 160 -8.26 -3.76 19.25
C ASP A 160 -6.87 -3.35 18.74
N ALA A 161 -6.43 -3.94 17.63
CA ALA A 161 -5.20 -3.58 16.95
C ALA A 161 -5.16 -4.14 15.52
N ALA A 162 -4.30 -3.57 14.68
CA ALA A 162 -3.91 -4.14 13.39
C ALA A 162 -2.48 -3.73 13.03
N TYR A 163 -1.84 -4.51 12.17
CA TYR A 163 -0.54 -4.14 11.61
C TYR A 163 -0.69 -3.15 10.47
N LEU A 164 0.31 -2.28 10.31
CA LEU A 164 0.45 -1.34 9.20
C LEU A 164 1.91 -1.33 8.75
N TYR A 165 2.13 -1.24 7.44
CA TYR A 165 3.46 -1.03 6.87
C TYR A 165 3.70 0.47 6.69
N VAL A 166 4.66 1.01 7.43
CA VAL A 166 5.03 2.43 7.39
C VAL A 166 6.32 2.60 6.60
N SER A 167 6.30 3.55 5.66
CA SER A 167 7.45 3.82 4.80
C SER A 167 8.64 4.32 5.60
N THR A 168 9.83 3.81 5.29
CA THR A 168 11.09 4.30 5.86
C THR A 168 11.55 5.62 5.24
N HIS A 169 10.95 6.01 4.12
CA HIS A 169 11.32 7.20 3.35
C HIS A 169 10.42 8.41 3.65
N GLY A 170 9.33 8.20 4.39
CA GLY A 170 8.31 9.23 4.61
C GLY A 170 7.38 9.38 3.41
N VAL A 171 6.78 10.55 3.26
CA VAL A 171 5.80 10.86 2.21
C VAL A 171 6.30 11.98 1.29
N LEU A 172 5.95 11.89 0.00
CA LEU A 172 6.19 12.98 -0.95
C LEU A 172 5.27 14.15 -0.65
N THR A 173 5.80 15.34 -0.87
CA THR A 173 5.13 16.63 -0.87
C THR A 173 5.50 17.34 -2.16
N ALA A 174 4.59 18.08 -2.78
CA ALA A 174 4.94 18.89 -3.94
C ALA A 174 5.44 20.29 -3.53
N PRO A 175 6.41 20.86 -4.27
CA PRO A 175 6.74 22.27 -4.17
C PRO A 175 5.51 23.14 -4.41
N GLY A 176 5.28 24.13 -3.54
CA GLY A 176 4.16 25.07 -3.66
C GLY A 176 2.87 24.66 -2.92
N ASP A 177 2.70 23.39 -2.54
CA ASP A 177 1.51 22.89 -1.82
C ASP A 177 1.59 23.10 -0.30
N GLY A 178 2.46 24.01 0.16
CA GLY A 178 2.65 24.30 1.59
C GLY A 178 3.13 23.11 2.41
N GLY A 179 3.81 22.13 1.78
CA GLY A 179 4.30 20.92 2.45
C GLY A 179 3.23 19.85 2.71
N ARG A 180 2.05 19.95 2.08
CA ARG A 180 1.03 18.90 2.16
C ARG A 180 1.49 17.63 1.44
N PRO A 181 1.27 16.44 2.04
CA PRO A 181 1.55 15.17 1.37
C PRO A 181 0.75 15.03 0.07
N LEU A 182 1.41 14.50 -0.96
CA LEU A 182 0.76 14.12 -2.21
C LEU A 182 -0.18 12.93 -1.94
N PRO A 183 -1.44 12.98 -2.42
CA PRO A 183 -2.40 11.91 -2.15
C PRO A 183 -1.96 10.60 -2.82
N GLY A 184 -2.00 9.50 -2.06
CA GLY A 184 -1.74 8.16 -2.58
C GLY A 184 -2.99 7.49 -3.14
N GLY A 185 -2.79 6.40 -3.89
CA GLY A 185 -3.87 5.56 -4.41
C GLY A 185 -4.65 6.10 -5.63
N GLY A 186 -4.18 7.20 -6.23
CA GLY A 186 -4.73 7.75 -7.48
C GLY A 186 -4.09 7.16 -8.74
N ASP A 187 -4.25 7.86 -9.86
CA ASP A 187 -3.66 7.48 -11.16
C ASP A 187 -2.12 7.59 -11.13
N GLN A 188 -1.45 6.44 -11.27
CA GLN A 188 0.00 6.34 -11.24
C GLN A 188 0.66 7.09 -12.39
N SER A 189 0.08 7.04 -13.59
CA SER A 189 0.64 7.74 -14.77
C SER A 189 0.57 9.25 -14.59
N ALA A 190 -0.55 9.76 -14.06
CA ALA A 190 -0.72 11.18 -13.76
C ALA A 190 0.26 11.64 -12.67
N LEU A 191 0.47 10.84 -11.63
CA LEU A 191 1.47 11.13 -10.59
C LEU A 191 2.88 11.24 -11.19
N LEU A 192 3.30 10.24 -11.98
CA LEU A 192 4.64 10.22 -12.57
C LEU A 192 4.84 11.37 -13.57
N ALA A 193 3.84 11.66 -14.39
CA ALA A 193 3.88 12.80 -15.32
C ALA A 193 4.04 14.13 -14.57
N ARG A 194 3.36 14.31 -13.44
CA ARG A 194 3.52 15.48 -12.58
C ARG A 194 4.93 15.58 -12.00
N LEU A 195 5.48 14.50 -11.45
CA LEU A 195 6.84 14.50 -10.89
C LEU A 195 7.89 14.81 -11.96
N LEU A 196 7.73 14.24 -13.16
CA LEU A 196 8.58 14.54 -14.31
C LEU A 196 8.47 16.00 -14.73
N ALA A 197 7.27 16.60 -14.78
CA ALA A 197 7.11 18.01 -15.11
C ALA A 197 7.83 18.93 -14.10
N SER A 198 7.86 18.55 -12.83
CA SER A 198 8.43 19.33 -11.73
C SER A 198 9.96 19.24 -11.58
N SER A 199 10.64 18.28 -12.21
CA SER A 199 12.12 18.15 -12.11
C SER A 199 12.78 17.78 -13.42
N ALA A 200 13.69 18.63 -13.89
CA ALA A 200 14.56 18.34 -15.03
C ALA A 200 15.49 17.15 -14.74
N ARG A 201 16.02 17.05 -13.51
CA ARG A 201 16.92 15.96 -13.09
C ARG A 201 16.21 14.61 -13.13
N LEU A 202 14.95 14.56 -12.70
CA LEU A 202 14.14 13.34 -12.83
C LEU A 202 13.87 13.00 -14.30
N ARG A 203 13.56 13.97 -15.17
CA ARG A 203 13.38 13.70 -16.61
C ARG A 203 14.64 13.15 -17.28
N ASP A 204 15.80 13.72 -16.96
CA ASP A 204 17.06 13.26 -17.53
C ASP A 204 17.36 11.81 -17.12
N LEU A 205 17.13 11.48 -15.85
CA LEU A 205 17.37 10.16 -15.29
C LEU A 205 16.34 9.12 -15.77
N LEU A 206 15.05 9.43 -15.62
CA LEU A 206 13.94 8.48 -15.74
C LEU A 206 13.23 8.55 -17.09
N GLY A 207 13.55 9.54 -17.92
CA GLY A 207 12.98 9.71 -19.25
C GLY A 207 11.83 10.72 -19.29
N PRO A 208 11.26 10.95 -20.49
CA PRO A 208 10.35 12.06 -20.72
C PRO A 208 8.92 11.83 -20.23
N ASP A 209 8.52 10.58 -20.00
CA ASP A 209 7.14 10.19 -19.74
C ASP A 209 7.03 9.03 -18.72
N PRO A 210 5.81 8.72 -18.22
CA PRO A 210 5.60 7.63 -17.27
C PRO A 210 6.03 6.25 -17.75
N ALA A 211 5.92 5.94 -19.05
CA ALA A 211 6.33 4.64 -19.57
C ALA A 211 7.85 4.49 -19.54
N ALA A 212 8.58 5.53 -19.96
CA ALA A 212 10.04 5.59 -19.84
C ALA A 212 10.49 5.50 -18.37
N TRP A 213 9.79 6.20 -17.47
CA TRP A 213 10.04 6.11 -16.03
C TRP A 213 9.95 4.67 -15.55
N ILE A 214 8.82 3.99 -15.81
CA ILE A 214 8.62 2.60 -15.39
C ILE A 214 9.68 1.68 -16.00
N GLY A 215 9.97 1.83 -17.30
CA GLY A 215 10.98 1.01 -17.98
C GLY A 215 12.37 1.15 -17.36
N ARG A 216 12.83 2.38 -17.13
CA ARG A 216 14.17 2.63 -16.56
C ARG A 216 14.25 2.27 -15.08
N ALA A 217 13.28 2.71 -14.29
CA ALA A 217 13.25 2.43 -12.86
C ALA A 217 13.01 0.94 -12.56
N GLY A 218 12.19 0.25 -13.35
CA GLY A 218 11.96 -1.18 -13.21
C GLY A 218 13.21 -2.01 -13.54
N ALA A 219 14.00 -1.57 -14.53
CA ALA A 219 15.19 -2.28 -14.97
C ALA A 219 16.42 -2.11 -14.05
N ASP A 220 16.58 -0.95 -13.39
CA ASP A 220 17.84 -0.62 -12.71
C ASP A 220 17.64 -0.10 -11.26
N ALA A 221 18.23 -0.81 -10.30
CA ALA A 221 18.21 -0.43 -8.89
C ALA A 221 19.01 0.85 -8.57
N ALA A 222 20.08 1.13 -9.31
CA ALA A 222 20.86 2.36 -9.17
C ALA A 222 20.06 3.58 -9.64
N VAL A 223 19.29 3.44 -10.72
CA VAL A 223 18.35 4.46 -11.18
C VAL A 223 17.29 4.75 -10.11
N ARG A 224 16.68 3.71 -9.52
CA ARG A 224 15.72 3.91 -8.41
C ARG A 224 16.33 4.59 -7.21
N THR A 225 17.53 4.18 -6.83
CA THR A 225 18.26 4.77 -5.68
C THR A 225 18.56 6.24 -5.95
N THR A 226 19.03 6.57 -7.15
CA THR A 226 19.32 7.95 -7.55
C THR A 226 18.04 8.79 -7.61
N GLY A 227 16.98 8.29 -8.23
CA GLY A 227 15.69 9.00 -8.31
C GLY A 227 15.04 9.20 -6.94
N THR A 228 15.16 8.22 -6.04
CA THR A 228 14.72 8.36 -4.65
C THR A 228 15.52 9.47 -3.95
N ARG A 229 16.85 9.50 -4.10
CA ARG A 229 17.68 10.60 -3.55
C ARG A 229 17.27 11.96 -4.10
N LEU A 230 16.92 12.06 -5.39
CA LEU A 230 16.45 13.30 -5.99
C LEU A 230 15.19 13.86 -5.30
N PHE A 231 14.26 13.00 -4.86
CA PHE A 231 13.12 13.47 -4.07
C PHE A 231 13.55 14.17 -2.78
N HIS A 232 14.58 13.67 -2.11
CA HIS A 232 15.11 14.27 -0.89
C HIS A 232 15.92 15.53 -1.16
N ASP A 233 16.82 15.49 -2.15
CA ASP A 233 17.68 16.62 -2.54
C ASP A 233 16.87 17.84 -2.99
N GLU A 234 15.72 17.61 -3.64
CA GLU A 234 14.82 18.67 -4.11
C GLU A 234 13.78 19.08 -3.05
N GLY A 235 13.87 18.55 -1.83
CA GLY A 235 13.01 18.92 -0.71
C GLY A 235 11.58 18.42 -0.81
N TRP A 236 11.32 17.38 -1.60
CA TRP A 236 9.98 16.81 -1.79
C TRP A 236 9.61 15.76 -0.75
N ALA A 237 10.51 15.40 0.16
CA ALA A 237 10.25 14.37 1.16
C ALA A 237 9.97 14.99 2.53
N ARG A 238 8.81 14.69 3.11
CA ARG A 238 8.53 14.99 4.52
C ARG A 238 9.15 13.90 5.41
N PRO A 239 10.10 14.24 6.31
CA PRO A 239 10.74 13.26 7.18
C PRO A 239 9.76 12.62 8.17
N ARG A 240 10.07 11.38 8.58
CA ARG A 240 9.27 10.59 9.55
C ARG A 240 9.00 11.31 10.88
N GLY A 241 9.94 12.11 11.38
CA GLY A 241 9.92 12.65 12.75
C GLY A 241 8.78 13.62 13.12
N HIS A 242 7.92 13.99 12.17
CA HIS A 242 6.73 14.83 12.43
C HIS A 242 5.41 14.03 12.38
N ASP A 243 5.49 12.71 12.23
CA ASP A 243 4.34 11.84 12.07
C ASP A 243 4.01 11.13 13.40
N PRO A 244 2.75 11.12 13.90
CA PRO A 244 2.33 10.28 15.01
C PRO A 244 2.80 8.82 14.89
N LEU A 245 2.84 8.28 13.66
CA LEU A 245 3.32 6.93 13.37
C LEU A 245 4.81 6.72 13.69
N SER A 246 5.61 7.79 13.73
CA SER A 246 7.04 7.69 14.05
C SER A 246 7.30 7.21 15.48
N THR A 247 6.40 7.52 16.41
CA THR A 247 6.49 7.03 17.79
C THR A 247 6.28 5.52 17.90
N LEU A 248 5.52 4.92 16.97
CA LEU A 248 5.26 3.48 16.92
C LEU A 248 6.46 2.70 16.34
N LEU A 249 7.25 3.33 15.46
CA LEU A 249 8.45 2.71 14.89
C LEU A 249 9.57 2.49 15.92
N SER A 250 9.55 3.26 17.02
CA SER A 250 10.51 3.18 18.12
C SER A 250 10.11 2.20 19.24
N ARG A 251 8.89 1.66 19.18
CA ARG A 251 8.44 0.60 20.10
C ARG A 251 8.83 -0.73 19.46
N GLU A 252 9.63 -1.55 20.15
CA GLU A 252 9.94 -2.90 19.64
C GLU A 252 8.64 -3.70 19.41
N PRO A 253 8.61 -4.57 18.37
CA PRO A 253 7.42 -5.33 17.99
C PRO A 253 6.90 -6.28 19.06
#